data_AF-A0A846KZS6-F1
#
_entry.id   AF-A0A846KZS6-F1
#
_cell.length_a   1.000
_cell.length_b   1.000
_cell.length_c   1.000
_cell.angle_alpha   90.00
_cell.angle_beta   90.00
_cell.angle_gamma   90.00
#
_symmetry.space_group_name_H-M   'P 1'
#
loop_
_entity.id
_entity.type
_entity.pdbx_description
1 polymer ?
#
loop_
_entity_poly.entity_id
_entity_poly.type
_entity_poly.pdbx_seq_one_letter_code
_entity_poly.pdbx_strand_id
1 'polypeptide(L)'
;MIEKIKGLLKNPLVHKVEPDGYASVLEAISNKVRAAQTRAIRAVNLELIQVYREIGRIIDEKQQTADWGSSVVERLASDLRKLFPKVKGFSSRNLWIMKDLYVSYKDYEKLQTLSAEISWSHNVAVLSKCKDPPLSA
;
A
#
# COMPACT_ATOMS: atom_id res chain seq x y z
N MET A 1 15.86 12.65 -5.65
CA MET A 1 14.90 13.64 -5.11
C MET A 1 15.62 14.88 -4.57
N ILE A 2 16.70 14.73 -3.80
CA ILE A 2 17.61 15.81 -3.37
C ILE A 2 18.14 16.63 -4.57
N GLU A 3 18.49 15.97 -5.68
CA GLU A 3 18.94 16.65 -6.91
C GLU A 3 17.88 17.52 -7.59
N LYS A 4 16.58 17.23 -7.40
CA LYS A 4 15.49 18.04 -7.96
C LYS A 4 15.30 19.35 -7.19
N ILE A 5 15.62 19.34 -5.89
CA ILE A 5 15.62 20.52 -5.02
C ILE A 5 16.86 21.38 -5.30
N LYS A 6 18.04 20.76 -5.46
CA LYS A 6 19.26 21.48 -5.89
C LYS A 6 19.10 22.12 -7.27
N GLY A 7 18.36 21.49 -8.18
CA GLY A 7 18.06 22.04 -9.51
C GLY A 7 17.16 23.28 -9.48
N LEU A 8 16.22 23.36 -8.54
CA LEU A 8 15.36 24.54 -8.35
C LEU A 8 16.15 25.75 -7.82
N LEU A 9 17.21 25.51 -7.04
CA LEU A 9 18.13 26.54 -6.54
C LEU A 9 19.13 27.05 -7.60
N LYS A 10 19.21 26.41 -8.78
CA LYS A 10 20.13 26.79 -9.88
C LYS A 10 19.46 27.63 -10.98
N ASN A 11 18.23 28.10 -10.78
CA ASN A 11 17.55 28.95 -11.77
C ASN A 11 18.15 30.38 -11.76
N PRO A 12 18.75 30.87 -12.87
CA PRO A 12 19.51 32.12 -12.92
C PRO A 12 18.69 33.40 -12.74
N LEU A 13 17.36 33.33 -12.56
CA LEU A 13 16.53 34.47 -12.16
C LEU A 13 16.52 34.73 -10.63
N VAL A 14 17.23 33.90 -9.84
CA VAL A 14 17.34 34.02 -8.37
C VAL A 14 18.71 34.59 -7.97
N HIS A 15 19.12 35.70 -8.56
CA HIS A 15 20.19 36.53 -7.97
C HIS A 15 19.60 37.84 -7.45
N LYS A 16 18.96 37.73 -6.29
CA LYS A 16 18.80 38.83 -5.34
C LYS A 16 19.12 38.20 -3.99
N VAL A 17 20.14 38.75 -3.31
CA VAL A 17 20.70 38.25 -2.03
C VAL A 17 19.64 37.49 -1.23
N GLU A 18 19.84 36.19 -1.06
CA GLU A 18 18.90 35.34 -0.33
C GLU A 18 18.75 35.94 1.08
N PRO A 19 17.54 36.29 1.53
CA PRO A 19 17.37 36.94 2.82
C PRO A 19 17.98 36.09 3.93
N ASP A 20 18.66 36.71 4.90
CA ASP A 20 19.26 36.01 6.03
C ASP A 20 18.24 35.04 6.66
N GLY A 21 18.62 33.76 6.75
CA GLY A 21 17.78 32.70 7.31
C GLY A 21 16.75 32.06 6.36
N TYR A 22 16.60 32.52 5.12
CA TYR A 22 15.64 31.94 4.17
C TYR A 22 15.86 30.42 3.94
N ALA A 23 17.10 29.97 3.79
CA ALA A 23 17.40 28.55 3.60
C ALA A 23 16.90 27.68 4.78
N SER A 24 17.04 28.19 6.01
CA SER A 24 16.53 27.52 7.22
C SER A 24 15.01 27.48 7.24
N VAL A 25 14.35 28.58 6.86
CA VAL A 25 12.88 28.63 6.74
C VAL A 25 12.38 27.66 5.67
N LEU A 26 13.02 27.63 4.51
CA LEU A 26 12.68 26.73 3.41
C LEU A 26 12.84 25.26 3.82
N GLU A 27 13.91 24.92 4.54
CA GLU A 27 14.12 23.58 5.08
C GLU A 27 13.04 23.21 6.12
N ALA A 28 12.74 24.12 7.06
CA ALA A 28 11.73 23.89 8.08
C ALA A 28 10.33 23.63 7.48
N ILE A 29 9.93 24.43 6.48
CA ILE A 29 8.67 24.26 5.75
C ILE A 29 8.70 22.95 4.96
N SER A 30 9.79 22.67 4.24
CA SER A 30 9.93 21.43 3.46
C SER A 30 9.80 20.19 4.35
N ASN A 31 10.36 20.21 5.56
CA ASN A 31 10.25 19.12 6.52
C ASN A 31 8.82 18.94 7.04
N LYS A 32 8.09 20.03 7.31
CA LYS A 32 6.66 19.97 7.67
C LYS A 32 5.82 19.36 6.54
N VAL A 33 6.08 19.76 5.29
CA VAL A 33 5.38 19.21 4.10
C VAL A 33 5.65 17.72 3.95
N ARG A 34 6.92 17.29 4.02
CA ARG A 34 7.29 15.86 3.95
C ARG A 34 6.65 15.05 5.08
N ALA A 35 6.65 15.57 6.31
CA ALA A 35 6.01 14.90 7.43
C ALA A 35 4.50 14.73 7.22
N ALA A 36 3.83 15.75 6.66
CA ALA A 36 2.41 15.66 6.31
C ALA A 36 2.14 14.62 5.21
N GLN A 37 2.96 14.60 4.15
CA GLN A 37 2.87 13.59 3.08
C GLN A 37 3.06 12.18 3.63
N THR A 38 4.06 11.95 4.49
CA THR A 38 4.28 10.65 5.12
C THR A 38 3.07 10.18 5.93
N ARG A 39 2.45 11.07 6.72
CA ARG A 39 1.23 10.74 7.47
C ARG A 39 0.07 10.38 6.53
N ALA A 40 -0.12 11.15 5.46
CA ALA A 40 -1.16 10.88 4.47
C ALA A 40 -0.96 9.52 3.79
N ILE A 41 0.27 9.20 3.37
CA ILE A 41 0.61 7.91 2.75
C ILE A 41 0.36 6.75 3.71
N ARG A 42 0.73 6.90 5.00
CA ARG A 42 0.46 5.87 6.02
C ARG A 42 -1.03 5.62 6.22
N ALA A 43 -1.83 6.69 6.34
CA ALA A 43 -3.27 6.57 6.47
C ALA A 43 -3.90 5.88 5.26
N VAL A 44 -3.48 6.24 4.03
CA VAL A 44 -3.95 5.58 2.80
C VAL A 44 -3.53 4.11 2.76
N ASN A 45 -2.31 3.76 3.18
CA ASN A 45 -1.85 2.37 3.21
C ASN A 45 -2.66 1.52 4.19
N LEU A 46 -2.94 2.06 5.39
CA LEU A 46 -3.78 1.40 6.39
C LEU A 46 -5.14 1.03 5.81
N GLU A 47 -5.85 2.01 5.23
CA GLU A 47 -7.16 1.79 4.61
C GLU A 47 -7.07 0.79 3.45
N LEU A 48 -6.03 0.89 2.62
CA LEU A 48 -5.85 -0.02 1.48
C LEU A 48 -5.69 -1.47 1.94
N ILE A 49 -4.86 -1.71 2.96
CA ILE A 49 -4.63 -3.06 3.49
C ILE A 49 -5.89 -3.60 4.19
N GLN A 50 -6.66 -2.75 4.89
CA GLN A 50 -7.94 -3.14 5.48
C GLN A 50 -8.94 -3.60 4.41
N VAL A 51 -9.11 -2.83 3.33
CA VAL A 51 -9.96 -3.21 2.20
C VAL A 51 -9.50 -4.52 1.55
N TYR A 52 -8.19 -4.70 1.37
CA TYR A 52 -7.64 -5.92 0.80
C TYR A 52 -7.87 -7.14 1.68
N ARG A 53 -7.71 -7.01 3.00
CA ARG A 53 -8.04 -8.08 3.96
C ARG A 53 -9.53 -8.43 3.89
N GLU A 54 -10.39 -7.44 3.79
CA GLU A 54 -11.84 -7.64 3.71
C GLU A 54 -12.26 -8.34 2.41
N ILE A 55 -11.67 -7.96 1.27
CA ILE A 55 -11.84 -8.68 0.00
C ILE A 55 -11.39 -10.14 0.15
N GLY A 56 -10.25 -10.36 0.82
CA GLY A 56 -9.74 -11.70 1.11
C GLY A 56 -10.71 -12.55 1.93
N ARG A 57 -11.30 -11.98 2.98
CA ARG A 57 -12.34 -12.61 3.81
C ARG A 57 -13.56 -13.01 2.97
N ILE A 58 -14.07 -12.09 2.17
CA ILE A 58 -15.24 -12.33 1.31
C ILE A 58 -14.98 -13.47 0.33
N ILE A 59 -13.79 -13.50 -0.30
CA ILE A 59 -13.41 -14.59 -1.21
C ILE A 59 -13.37 -15.91 -0.45
N ASP A 60 -12.70 -15.98 0.71
CA ASP A 60 -12.60 -17.19 1.52
C ASP A 60 -13.99 -17.74 1.93
N GLU A 61 -14.88 -16.87 2.43
CA GLU A 61 -16.25 -17.23 2.78
C GLU A 61 -17.05 -17.73 1.58
N LYS A 62 -16.88 -17.10 0.41
CA LYS A 62 -17.54 -17.53 -0.81
C LYS A 62 -17.01 -18.84 -1.34
N GLN A 63 -15.75 -19.20 -1.11
CA GLN A 63 -15.25 -20.55 -1.44
C GLN A 63 -15.79 -21.64 -0.52
N GLN A 64 -16.16 -21.30 0.72
CA GLN A 64 -16.73 -22.25 1.67
C GLN A 64 -18.24 -22.44 1.46
N THR A 65 -18.94 -21.39 1.05
CA THR A 65 -20.41 -21.37 0.92
C THR A 65 -20.92 -21.50 -0.52
N ALA A 66 -20.04 -21.36 -1.51
CA ALA A 66 -20.35 -21.47 -2.93
C ALA A 66 -19.13 -22.02 -3.71
N ASP A 67 -19.35 -22.47 -4.95
CA ASP A 67 -18.28 -22.94 -5.84
C ASP A 67 -17.50 -21.77 -6.49
N TRP A 68 -16.91 -20.90 -5.66
CA TRP A 68 -16.00 -19.86 -6.14
C TRP A 68 -14.64 -20.45 -6.52
N GLY A 69 -14.55 -20.94 -7.75
CA GLY A 69 -13.30 -21.37 -8.38
C GLY A 69 -12.55 -20.25 -9.10
N SER A 70 -11.48 -20.61 -9.81
CA SER A 70 -10.62 -19.68 -10.56
C SER A 70 -11.39 -18.80 -11.55
N SER A 71 -12.35 -19.37 -12.29
CA SER A 71 -13.13 -18.63 -13.29
C SER A 71 -14.00 -17.52 -12.68
N VAL A 72 -14.55 -17.75 -11.48
CA VAL A 72 -15.37 -16.76 -10.76
C VAL A 72 -14.49 -15.62 -10.26
N VAL A 73 -13.32 -15.93 -9.69
CA VAL A 73 -12.36 -14.91 -9.22
C VAL A 73 -11.77 -14.10 -10.38
N GLU A 74 -11.52 -14.72 -11.54
CA GLU A 74 -11.10 -14.01 -12.74
C GLU A 74 -12.14 -13.02 -13.25
N ARG A 75 -13.42 -13.44 -13.27
CA ARG A 75 -14.52 -12.55 -13.60
C ARG A 75 -14.62 -11.39 -12.62
N LEU A 76 -14.57 -11.67 -11.31
CA LEU A 76 -14.57 -10.64 -10.27
C LEU A 76 -13.42 -9.63 -10.47
N ALA A 77 -12.21 -10.11 -10.73
CA ALA A 77 -11.06 -9.25 -10.97
C ALA A 77 -11.23 -8.38 -12.22
N SER A 78 -11.84 -8.91 -13.29
CA SER A 78 -12.18 -8.17 -14.50
C SER A 78 -13.19 -7.06 -14.21
N ASP A 79 -14.26 -7.39 -13.48
CA ASP A 79 -15.33 -6.46 -13.15
C ASP A 79 -14.84 -5.35 -12.21
N LEU A 80 -14.05 -5.68 -11.18
CA LEU A 80 -13.43 -4.69 -10.30
C LEU A 80 -12.50 -3.73 -11.06
N ARG A 81 -11.70 -4.22 -12.03
CA ARG A 81 -10.85 -3.36 -12.86
C ARG A 81 -11.65 -2.42 -13.75
N LYS A 82 -12.83 -2.83 -14.22
CA LYS A 82 -13.73 -1.97 -15.01
C LYS A 82 -14.42 -0.92 -14.15
N LEU A 83 -14.86 -1.29 -12.95
CA LEU A 83 -15.52 -0.38 -12.00
C LEU A 83 -14.54 0.63 -11.40
N PHE A 84 -13.29 0.23 -11.18
CA PHE A 84 -12.27 1.05 -10.53
C PHE A 84 -11.00 1.20 -11.39
N PRO A 85 -11.08 1.80 -12.59
CA PRO A 85 -9.97 1.81 -13.56
C PRO A 85 -8.75 2.62 -13.09
N LYS A 86 -8.93 3.54 -12.15
CA LYS A 86 -7.84 4.35 -11.54
C LYS A 86 -7.16 3.65 -10.36
N VAL A 87 -7.76 2.57 -9.84
CA VAL A 87 -7.25 1.82 -8.70
C VAL A 87 -6.43 0.65 -9.22
N LYS A 88 -5.15 0.61 -8.83
CA LYS A 88 -4.28 -0.54 -9.11
C LYS A 88 -4.48 -1.58 -8.01
N GLY A 89 -4.34 -2.86 -8.34
CA GLY A 89 -4.35 -3.92 -7.33
C GLY A 89 -5.36 -5.03 -7.57
N PHE A 90 -6.36 -4.86 -8.43
CA PHE A 90 -7.42 -5.86 -8.66
C PHE A 90 -7.11 -6.86 -9.79
N SER A 91 -5.87 -7.34 -9.89
CA SER A 91 -5.55 -8.48 -10.76
C SER A 91 -6.03 -9.78 -10.11
N SER A 92 -6.38 -10.80 -10.90
CA SER A 92 -6.85 -12.09 -10.35
C SER A 92 -5.82 -12.69 -9.37
N ARG A 93 -4.52 -12.58 -9.71
CA ARG A 93 -3.42 -12.95 -8.83
C ARG A 93 -3.46 -12.21 -7.50
N ASN A 94 -3.70 -10.90 -7.51
CA ASN A 94 -3.74 -10.12 -6.29
C ASN A 94 -4.97 -10.45 -5.45
N LEU A 95 -6.12 -10.76 -6.06
CA LEU A 95 -7.30 -11.22 -5.31
C LEU A 95 -6.99 -12.52 -4.55
N TRP A 96 -6.26 -13.45 -5.16
CA TRP A 96 -5.77 -14.64 -4.45
C TRP A 96 -4.82 -14.30 -3.31
N ILE A 97 -3.87 -13.38 -3.52
CA ILE A 97 -2.97 -12.94 -2.44
C ILE A 97 -3.73 -12.20 -1.32
N MET A 98 -4.81 -11.49 -1.63
CA MET A 98 -5.69 -10.87 -0.63
C MET A 98 -6.38 -11.93 0.23
N LYS A 99 -6.85 -13.02 -0.40
CA LYS A 99 -7.36 -14.19 0.32
C LYS A 99 -6.27 -14.81 1.20
N ASP A 100 -5.07 -15.03 0.66
CA ASP A 100 -3.94 -15.57 1.42
C ASP A 100 -3.58 -14.67 2.62
N LEU A 101 -3.56 -13.35 2.44
CA LEU A 101 -3.35 -12.37 3.52
C LEU A 101 -4.37 -12.58 4.65
N TYR A 102 -5.66 -12.69 4.31
CA TYR A 102 -6.72 -12.93 5.29
C TYR A 102 -6.51 -14.28 5.99
N VAL A 103 -6.40 -15.36 5.24
CA VAL A 103 -6.29 -16.72 5.79
C VAL A 103 -5.04 -16.89 6.66
N SER A 104 -3.91 -16.33 6.25
CA SER A 104 -2.65 -16.44 7.01
C SER A 104 -2.68 -15.63 8.31
N TYR A 105 -3.39 -14.50 8.37
CA TYR A 105 -3.31 -13.57 9.51
C TYR A 105 -4.59 -13.53 10.37
N LYS A 106 -5.70 -14.15 9.96
CA LYS A 106 -6.99 -14.06 10.67
C LYS A 106 -6.94 -14.47 12.15
N ASP A 107 -6.06 -15.40 12.50
CA ASP A 107 -5.91 -15.90 13.87
C ASP A 107 -4.77 -15.21 14.64
N TYR A 108 -4.09 -14.23 14.03
CA TYR A 108 -2.94 -13.52 14.58
C TYR A 108 -3.14 -12.01 14.57
N GLU A 109 -3.82 -11.47 15.58
CA GLU A 109 -4.14 -10.04 15.70
C GLU A 109 -2.91 -9.12 15.50
N LYS A 110 -1.76 -9.52 16.06
CA LYS A 110 -0.51 -8.78 15.88
C LYS A 110 -0.08 -8.68 14.41
N LEU A 111 -0.22 -9.76 13.64
CA LEU A 111 0.12 -9.76 12.22
C LEU A 111 -0.87 -8.93 11.39
N GLN A 112 -2.14 -8.88 11.80
CA GLN A 112 -3.13 -8.02 11.15
C GLN A 112 -2.72 -6.55 11.25
N THR A 113 -2.36 -6.08 12.44
CA THR A 113 -1.89 -4.72 12.66
C THR A 113 -0.58 -4.44 11.91
N LEU A 114 0.40 -5.35 12.00
CA LEU A 114 1.70 -5.16 11.35
C LEU A 114 1.63 -5.19 9.83
N SER A 115 0.72 -5.98 9.24
CA SER A 115 0.54 -6.03 7.78
C SER A 115 0.12 -4.68 7.20
N ALA A 116 -0.59 -3.85 7.98
CA ALA A 116 -1.04 -2.52 7.59
C ALA A 116 0.05 -1.43 7.72
N GLU A 117 1.13 -1.71 8.47
CA GLU A 117 2.28 -0.80 8.62
C GLU A 117 3.25 -0.87 7.43
N ILE A 118 3.14 -1.91 6.60
CA ILE A 118 3.99 -2.12 5.42
C ILE A 118 3.21 -2.00 4.12
N SER A 119 3.90 -1.63 3.04
CA SER A 119 3.28 -1.51 1.71
C SER A 119 2.67 -2.83 1.22
N TRP A 120 1.65 -2.75 0.35
CA TRP A 120 1.09 -3.93 -0.31
C TRP A 120 2.15 -4.77 -1.04
N SER A 121 3.13 -4.15 -1.70
CA SER A 121 4.23 -4.87 -2.35
C SER A 121 5.08 -5.67 -1.36
N HIS A 122 5.28 -5.17 -0.14
CA HIS A 122 5.97 -5.92 0.91
C HIS A 122 5.12 -7.10 1.39
N ASN A 123 3.82 -6.89 1.62
CA ASN A 123 2.90 -7.99 1.96
C ASN A 123 2.94 -9.10 0.90
N VAL A 124 2.84 -8.74 -0.39
CA VAL A 124 2.98 -9.68 -1.52
C VAL A 124 4.31 -10.42 -1.47
N ALA A 125 5.42 -9.73 -1.19
CA ALA A 125 6.74 -10.36 -1.11
C ALA A 125 6.82 -11.37 0.04
N VAL A 126 6.27 -11.04 1.22
CA VAL A 126 6.22 -11.94 2.38
C VAL A 126 5.37 -13.16 2.05
N LEU A 127 4.11 -12.97 1.65
CA LEU A 127 3.17 -14.07 1.38
C LEU A 127 3.62 -14.97 0.23
N SER A 128 4.27 -14.40 -0.79
CA SER A 128 4.76 -15.19 -1.93
C SER A 128 5.99 -16.04 -1.62
N LYS A 129 6.80 -15.65 -0.62
CA LYS A 129 8.05 -16.33 -0.25
C LYS A 129 7.92 -17.21 0.99
N CYS A 130 7.02 -16.87 1.91
CA CYS A 130 6.79 -17.58 3.16
C CYS A 130 5.59 -18.54 3.04
N LYS A 131 5.67 -19.49 2.11
CA LYS A 131 4.63 -20.53 1.93
C LYS A 131 4.71 -21.66 2.95
N ASP A 132 5.73 -21.67 3.78
CA ASP A 132 5.84 -22.63 4.89
C ASP A 132 4.97 -22.14 6.06
N PRO A 133 4.19 -23.03 6.71
CA PRO A 133 3.39 -22.66 7.87
C PRO A 133 4.30 -22.06 8.97
N PRO A 134 3.82 -21.08 9.76
CA PRO A 134 4.58 -20.61 10.90
C PRO A 134 4.87 -21.81 11.80
N LEU A 135 6.16 -22.01 12.09
CA LEU A 135 6.66 -23.03 13.00
C LEU A 135 5.75 -23.11 14.23
N SER A 136 5.17 -24.28 14.45
CA SER A 136 4.52 -24.63 15.71
C SER A 136 5.58 -24.49 16.82
N ALA A 137 5.45 -23.44 17.63
CA ALA A 137 6.14 -23.29 18.90
C ALA A 137 5.14 -23.56 20.02
#